data_AF-A0A539DGB8-F1
#
_entry.id   AF-A0A539DGB8-F1
#
_cell.length_a   1.000
_cell.length_b   1.000
_cell.length_c   1.000
_cell.angle_alpha   90.00
_cell.angle_beta   90.00
_cell.angle_gamma   90.00
#
_symmetry.space_group_name_H-M   'P 1'
#
loop_
_entity.id
_entity.type
_entity.pdbx_description
1 polymer ?
#
loop_
_entity_poly.entity_id
_entity_poly.type
_entity_poly.pdbx_seq_one_letter_code
_entity_poly.pdbx_strand_id
1 'polypeptide(L)'
;MKRTNNRATAPLSRIYASDSLARSAARDEPVHARITDGDFTAEPTSGALLSALRTLGYRIVPFEASNAPPAGRHFTDQINARETAYASSLINRTIQTGDGSKVLVHVGFGRNRETLERIDRRNVRWMALQLREITGIDPLTIDQTSYVSDRTGVCAFNSDGSALPTDRDIYVAHPPLAFERERPTWRLARGQRFADIPRALKNADERVIYEARYANEPDDAVPADRILVDPGEDIPLLLAPGRYRVRAWTQDGAWTRSMPLTVAASTPPAPQKARPKSTRRKKK
;
A
#
# COMPACT_ATOMS: atom_id res chain seq x y z
N MET A 1 39.54 29.76 -22.39
CA MET A 1 38.90 29.20 -21.17
C MET A 1 37.50 28.71 -21.52
N LYS A 2 37.32 27.40 -21.71
CA LYS A 2 35.99 26.78 -21.87
C LYS A 2 35.38 26.62 -20.47
N ARG A 3 34.30 27.34 -20.17
CA ARG A 3 33.49 27.11 -18.97
C ARG A 3 32.67 25.84 -19.20
N THR A 4 33.10 24.73 -18.61
CA THR A 4 32.29 23.51 -18.49
C THR A 4 31.18 23.79 -17.49
N ASN A 5 29.96 23.95 -17.99
CA ASN A 5 28.76 24.05 -17.18
C ASN A 5 28.44 22.66 -16.63
N ASN A 6 28.96 22.35 -15.45
CA ASN A 6 28.60 21.14 -14.72
C ASN A 6 27.20 21.33 -14.13
N ARG A 7 26.17 21.16 -14.95
CA ARG A 7 24.78 21.04 -14.47
C ARG A 7 24.73 19.71 -13.70
N ALA A 8 24.91 19.78 -12.39
CA ALA A 8 24.50 18.69 -11.51
C ALA A 8 23.04 18.36 -11.87
N THR A 9 22.81 17.16 -12.39
CA THR A 9 21.47 16.66 -12.67
C THR A 9 20.70 16.69 -11.36
N ALA A 10 19.64 17.49 -11.28
CA ALA A 10 18.74 17.47 -10.14
C ALA A 10 18.31 16.02 -9.87
N PRO A 11 18.18 15.59 -8.60
CA PRO A 11 17.74 14.24 -8.29
C PRO A 11 16.38 13.97 -8.97
N LEU A 12 16.28 12.81 -9.64
CA LEU A 12 15.05 12.40 -10.32
C LEU A 12 13.87 12.49 -9.34
N SER A 13 12.79 13.14 -9.76
CA SER A 13 11.59 13.21 -8.92
C SER A 13 11.00 11.81 -8.78
N ARG A 14 10.69 11.42 -7.54
CA ARG A 14 10.01 10.17 -7.21
C ARG A 14 8.55 10.49 -6.98
N ILE A 15 7.69 9.96 -7.84
CA ILE A 15 6.25 10.23 -7.78
C ILE A 15 5.54 8.95 -7.38
N TYR A 16 4.64 9.04 -6.41
CA TYR A 16 3.67 7.99 -6.13
C TYR A 16 2.29 8.50 -6.53
N ALA A 17 1.65 7.82 -7.46
CA ALA A 17 0.33 8.19 -7.96
C ALA A 17 -0.69 7.11 -7.59
N SER A 18 -1.87 7.50 -7.12
CA SER A 18 -2.96 6.54 -6.85
C SER A 18 -4.33 7.10 -7.22
N ASP A 19 -5.19 6.22 -7.75
CA ASP A 19 -6.58 6.51 -8.11
C ASP A 19 -7.51 6.54 -6.89
N SER A 20 -7.07 6.01 -5.76
CA SER A 20 -7.79 5.97 -4.48
C SER A 20 -7.51 7.15 -3.54
N LEU A 21 -6.69 8.11 -3.95
CA LEU A 21 -6.33 9.27 -3.14
C LEU A 21 -7.26 10.45 -3.41
N ALA A 22 -7.62 11.15 -2.35
CA ALA A 22 -8.29 12.44 -2.42
C ALA A 22 -7.28 13.57 -2.68
N ARG A 23 -7.75 14.71 -3.21
CA ARG A 23 -6.91 15.88 -3.50
C ARG A 23 -6.16 16.40 -2.27
N SER A 24 -6.73 16.24 -1.08
CA SER A 24 -6.13 16.55 0.24
C SER A 24 -4.78 15.85 0.47
N ALA A 25 -4.53 14.69 -0.16
CA ALA A 25 -3.27 13.97 -0.05
C ALA A 25 -2.11 14.63 -0.81
N ALA A 26 -2.38 15.53 -1.77
CA ALA A 26 -1.35 16.24 -2.53
C ALA A 26 -0.76 17.40 -1.71
N ARG A 27 0.10 17.06 -0.75
CA ARG A 27 0.80 18.00 0.13
C ARG A 27 2.19 17.47 0.47
N ASP A 28 3.07 18.31 1.00
CA ASP A 28 4.41 17.90 1.42
C ASP A 28 4.46 17.54 2.92
N GLU A 29 3.77 18.30 3.76
CA GLU A 29 3.66 18.10 5.22
C GLU A 29 2.20 18.16 5.68
N PRO A 30 1.83 17.53 6.82
CA PRO A 30 2.66 16.69 7.67
C PRO A 30 3.00 15.33 7.02
N VAL A 31 4.10 14.70 7.44
CA VAL A 31 4.51 13.36 6.98
C VAL A 31 3.48 12.25 7.28
N HIS A 32 2.60 12.42 8.28
CA HIS A 32 1.56 11.43 8.55
C HIS A 32 0.43 11.45 7.51
N ALA A 33 -0.10 10.28 7.20
CA ALA A 33 -1.36 10.12 6.49
C ALA A 33 -2.53 10.62 7.35
N ARG A 34 -3.54 11.23 6.73
CA ARG A 34 -4.82 11.59 7.36
C ARG A 34 -5.94 10.67 6.89
N ILE A 35 -6.96 10.48 7.72
CA ILE A 35 -8.14 9.66 7.38
C ILE A 35 -8.91 10.18 6.15
N THR A 36 -8.72 11.45 5.78
CA THR A 36 -9.35 12.12 4.64
C THR A 36 -8.48 12.12 3.38
N ASP A 37 -7.36 11.40 3.36
CA ASP A 37 -6.41 11.41 2.24
C ASP A 37 -6.86 10.55 1.05
N GLY A 38 -7.99 9.86 1.15
CA GLY A 38 -8.52 8.97 0.12
C GLY A 38 -9.34 7.84 0.70
N ASP A 39 -10.03 7.10 -0.18
CA ASP A 39 -11.07 6.13 0.19
C ASP A 39 -10.56 5.03 1.12
N PHE A 40 -9.35 4.54 0.86
CA PHE A 40 -8.72 3.49 1.66
C PHE A 40 -7.69 4.03 2.66
N THR A 41 -7.42 5.33 2.68
CA THR A 41 -6.37 5.88 3.55
C THR A 41 -6.72 5.77 5.03
N ALA A 42 -8.00 5.71 5.38
CA ALA A 42 -8.45 5.48 6.75
C ALA A 42 -8.13 4.05 7.27
N GLU A 43 -7.70 3.12 6.39
CA GLU A 43 -7.22 1.80 6.78
C GLU A 43 -5.74 1.89 7.23
N PRO A 44 -5.37 1.29 8.38
CA PRO A 44 -4.02 1.41 8.96
C PRO A 44 -2.85 1.06 8.03
N THR A 45 -2.97 -0.01 7.24
CA THR A 45 -1.91 -0.47 6.33
C THR A 45 -1.69 0.52 5.19
N SER A 46 -2.78 1.07 4.64
CA SER A 46 -2.77 2.07 3.59
C SER A 46 -2.21 3.41 4.10
N GLY A 47 -2.58 3.84 5.31
CA GLY A 47 -1.97 4.99 5.96
C GLY A 47 -0.47 4.81 6.21
N ALA A 48 -0.05 3.62 6.65
CA ALA A 48 1.37 3.32 6.85
C ALA A 48 2.17 3.37 5.54
N LEU A 49 1.60 2.91 4.42
CA LEU A 49 2.20 3.06 3.10
C LEU A 49 2.41 4.54 2.75
N LEU A 50 1.38 5.38 2.92
CA LEU A 50 1.45 6.79 2.59
C LEU A 50 2.48 7.54 3.46
N SER A 51 2.51 7.29 4.77
CA SER A 51 3.53 7.85 5.67
C SER A 51 4.95 7.39 5.30
N ALA A 52 5.12 6.12 4.90
CA ALA A 52 6.42 5.60 4.45
C ALA A 52 6.88 6.26 3.14
N LEU A 53 5.98 6.43 2.17
CA LEU A 53 6.26 7.11 0.91
C LEU A 53 6.73 8.55 1.12
N ARG A 54 6.03 9.30 2.00
CA ARG A 54 6.42 10.66 2.39
C ARG A 54 7.79 10.70 3.05
N THR A 55 8.05 9.78 3.98
CA THR A 55 9.36 9.64 4.65
C THR A 55 10.48 9.35 3.66
N LEU A 56 10.19 8.59 2.58
CA LEU A 56 11.12 8.27 1.50
C LEU A 56 11.26 9.40 0.45
N GLY A 57 10.56 10.53 0.63
CA GLY A 57 10.62 11.68 -0.27
C GLY A 57 9.82 11.51 -1.56
N TYR A 58 8.81 10.63 -1.59
CA TYR A 58 7.90 10.55 -2.73
C TYR A 58 6.93 11.73 -2.73
N ARG A 59 6.78 12.38 -3.89
CA ARG A 59 5.68 13.30 -4.13
C ARG A 59 4.39 12.51 -4.37
N ILE A 60 3.40 12.75 -3.53
CA ILE A 60 2.11 12.07 -3.58
C ILE A 60 1.19 12.77 -4.57
N VAL A 61 0.65 12.01 -5.54
CA VAL A 61 -0.18 12.53 -6.62
C VAL A 61 -1.49 11.74 -6.73
N PRO A 62 -2.58 12.27 -6.18
CA PRO A 62 -3.92 11.79 -6.50
C PRO A 62 -4.17 11.93 -8.00
N PHE A 63 -4.84 10.97 -8.64
CA PHE A 63 -5.24 11.12 -10.05
C PHE A 63 -6.65 10.60 -10.36
N GLU A 64 -7.52 10.52 -9.36
CA GLU A 64 -8.92 10.13 -9.57
C GLU A 64 -9.56 10.86 -10.76
N ALA A 65 -10.26 10.11 -11.62
CA ALA A 65 -10.94 10.66 -12.78
C ALA A 65 -12.10 11.55 -12.34
N SER A 66 -12.00 12.84 -12.69
CA SER A 66 -13.12 13.74 -12.56
C SER A 66 -14.04 13.49 -13.75
N ASN A 67 -15.09 12.68 -13.57
CA ASN A 67 -16.36 12.62 -14.33
C ASN A 67 -16.86 11.18 -14.49
N ALA A 68 -18.12 10.95 -14.12
CA ALA A 68 -18.85 9.76 -14.54
C ALA A 68 -19.14 9.83 -16.05
N PRO A 69 -19.03 8.73 -16.80
CA PRO A 69 -19.45 8.71 -18.20
C PRO A 69 -20.93 9.07 -18.32
N PRO A 70 -21.36 9.73 -19.41
CA PRO A 70 -22.77 10.06 -19.65
C PRO A 70 -23.66 8.82 -19.56
N ALA A 71 -24.82 8.96 -18.91
CA ALA A 71 -25.81 7.91 -18.80
C ALA A 71 -26.32 7.43 -20.17
N GLY A 72 -26.80 6.19 -20.25
CA GLY A 72 -27.43 5.63 -21.46
C GLY A 72 -26.47 4.98 -22.47
N ARG A 73 -25.17 4.94 -22.19
CA ARG A 73 -24.21 4.17 -23.01
C ARG A 73 -24.17 2.70 -22.61
N HIS A 74 -23.76 1.82 -23.52
CA HIS A 74 -23.45 0.43 -23.18
C HIS A 74 -22.36 0.38 -22.11
N PHE A 75 -22.45 -0.55 -21.16
CA PHE A 75 -21.55 -0.57 -19.99
C PHE A 75 -20.06 -0.65 -20.38
N THR A 76 -19.70 -1.38 -21.45
CA THR A 76 -18.30 -1.41 -21.96
C THR A 76 -17.81 -0.05 -22.43
N ASP A 77 -18.69 0.76 -23.01
CA ASP A 77 -18.35 2.09 -23.50
C ASP A 77 -18.17 3.05 -22.31
N GLN A 78 -18.92 2.83 -21.24
CA GLN A 78 -18.74 3.52 -19.95
C GLN A 78 -17.40 3.15 -19.30
N ILE A 79 -17.03 1.86 -19.29
CA ILE A 79 -15.72 1.40 -18.80
C ILE A 79 -14.61 2.08 -19.62
N ASN A 80 -14.65 1.97 -20.94
CA ASN A 80 -13.62 2.56 -21.80
C ASN A 80 -13.45 4.07 -21.55
N ALA A 81 -14.56 4.83 -21.47
CA ALA A 81 -14.52 6.26 -21.20
C ALA A 81 -13.93 6.57 -19.81
N ARG A 82 -14.29 5.78 -18.79
CA ARG A 82 -13.72 5.88 -17.44
C ARG A 82 -12.20 5.65 -17.50
N GLU A 83 -11.75 4.57 -18.12
CA GLU A 83 -10.33 4.23 -18.24
C GLU A 83 -9.53 5.31 -18.99
N THR A 84 -10.10 5.91 -20.05
CA THR A 84 -9.52 7.06 -20.75
C THR A 84 -9.35 8.26 -19.82
N ALA A 85 -10.35 8.55 -18.97
CA ALA A 85 -10.29 9.66 -18.03
C ALA A 85 -9.22 9.46 -16.95
N TYR A 86 -9.06 8.24 -16.42
CA TYR A 86 -7.98 7.93 -15.48
C TYR A 86 -6.60 8.04 -16.11
N ALA A 87 -6.40 7.49 -17.32
CA ALA A 87 -5.15 7.61 -18.06
C ALA A 87 -4.79 9.10 -18.29
N SER A 88 -5.75 9.88 -18.77
CA SER A 88 -5.56 11.32 -19.02
C SER A 88 -5.24 12.10 -17.74
N SER A 89 -5.91 11.79 -16.63
CA SER A 89 -5.64 12.40 -15.32
C SER A 89 -4.24 12.09 -14.82
N LEU A 90 -3.80 10.82 -14.92
CA LEU A 90 -2.44 10.41 -14.57
C LEU A 90 -1.40 11.17 -15.41
N ILE A 91 -1.56 11.18 -16.73
CA ILE A 91 -0.65 11.84 -17.67
C ILE A 91 -0.51 13.31 -17.28
N ASN A 92 -1.62 14.03 -17.17
CA ASN A 92 -1.64 15.46 -16.88
C ASN A 92 -1.00 15.83 -15.54
N ARG A 93 -1.01 14.93 -14.54
CA ARG A 93 -0.51 15.21 -13.19
C ARG A 93 0.92 14.71 -12.93
N THR A 94 1.41 13.76 -13.72
CA THR A 94 2.65 13.04 -13.41
C THR A 94 3.65 12.98 -14.55
N ILE A 95 3.19 12.99 -15.80
CA ILE A 95 4.05 12.75 -16.95
C ILE A 95 4.41 14.10 -17.56
N GLN A 96 5.58 14.59 -17.21
CA GLN A 96 6.21 15.76 -17.83
C GLN A 96 7.32 15.28 -18.76
N THR A 97 7.38 15.83 -19.97
CA THR A 97 8.39 15.41 -20.95
C THR A 97 9.79 15.88 -20.54
N GLY A 98 10.77 14.98 -20.60
CA GLY A 98 12.20 15.34 -20.54
C GLY A 98 12.84 15.46 -19.15
N ASP A 99 12.14 15.15 -18.06
CA ASP A 99 12.69 15.24 -16.69
C ASP A 99 13.27 13.92 -16.14
N GLY A 100 13.02 12.79 -16.83
CA GLY A 100 13.48 11.45 -16.42
C GLY A 100 12.82 10.91 -15.15
N SER A 101 11.74 11.55 -14.67
CA SER A 101 11.07 11.19 -13.43
C SER A 101 10.55 9.76 -13.45
N LYS A 102 10.59 9.09 -12.30
CA LYS A 102 10.01 7.75 -12.12
C LYS A 102 8.70 7.85 -11.36
N VAL A 103 7.64 7.31 -11.97
CA VAL A 103 6.29 7.30 -11.40
C VAL A 103 5.95 5.87 -10.99
N LEU A 104 5.70 5.65 -9.69
CA LEU A 104 5.05 4.45 -9.20
C LEU A 104 3.54 4.69 -9.18
N VAL A 105 2.79 3.94 -9.98
CA VAL A 105 1.34 4.08 -10.08
C VAL A 105 0.68 2.90 -9.36
N HIS A 106 -0.09 3.18 -8.32
CA HIS A 106 -0.95 2.22 -7.65
C HIS A 106 -2.37 2.39 -8.20
N VAL A 107 -2.98 1.29 -8.64
CA VAL A 107 -4.27 1.31 -9.32
C VAL A 107 -5.22 0.27 -8.75
N GLY A 108 -6.52 0.53 -8.84
CA GLY A 108 -7.55 -0.48 -8.62
C GLY A 108 -7.47 -1.66 -9.61
N PHE A 109 -8.17 -2.75 -9.25
CA PHE A 109 -8.14 -4.03 -9.95
C PHE A 109 -8.36 -3.88 -11.48
N GLY A 110 -7.56 -4.61 -12.27
CA GLY A 110 -7.68 -4.66 -13.73
C GLY A 110 -7.00 -3.52 -14.49
N ARG A 111 -6.89 -2.31 -13.92
CA ARG A 111 -6.40 -1.09 -14.62
C ARG A 111 -5.00 -1.20 -15.21
N ASN A 112 -4.13 -2.02 -14.65
CA ASN A 112 -2.78 -2.28 -15.14
C ASN A 112 -2.73 -3.26 -16.33
N ARG A 113 -3.87 -3.70 -16.89
CA ARG A 113 -3.92 -4.62 -18.06
C ARG A 113 -3.46 -3.94 -19.34
N GLU A 114 -2.56 -4.61 -20.06
CA GLU A 114 -1.94 -4.13 -21.30
C GLU A 114 -2.59 -4.65 -22.57
N THR A 115 -3.48 -5.64 -22.45
CA THR A 115 -4.17 -6.25 -23.60
C THR A 115 -5.66 -5.91 -23.64
N LEU A 116 -6.26 -6.11 -24.81
CA LEU A 116 -7.71 -6.02 -24.98
C LEU A 116 -8.40 -7.13 -24.19
N GLU A 117 -9.44 -6.74 -23.44
CA GLU A 117 -10.38 -7.70 -22.87
C GLU A 117 -11.68 -7.69 -23.69
N ARG A 118 -12.27 -8.86 -23.92
CA ARG A 118 -13.58 -8.96 -24.59
C ARG A 118 -14.68 -9.18 -23.57
N ILE A 119 -15.56 -8.21 -23.42
CA ILE A 119 -16.78 -8.31 -22.60
C ILE A 119 -17.98 -7.99 -23.50
N ASP A 120 -19.00 -8.85 -23.49
CA ASP A 120 -20.21 -8.72 -24.32
C ASP A 120 -19.93 -8.44 -25.79
N ARG A 121 -18.99 -9.21 -26.34
CA ARG A 121 -18.51 -9.13 -27.74
C ARG A 121 -17.89 -7.78 -28.13
N ARG A 122 -17.64 -6.88 -27.17
CA ARG A 122 -16.99 -5.58 -27.35
C ARG A 122 -15.62 -5.56 -26.70
N ASN A 123 -14.76 -4.67 -27.18
CA ASN A 123 -13.41 -4.51 -26.66
C ASN A 123 -13.41 -3.53 -25.49
N VAL A 124 -12.80 -3.94 -24.39
CA VAL A 124 -12.46 -3.11 -23.24
C VAL A 124 -10.95 -2.86 -23.26
N ARG A 125 -10.59 -1.58 -23.15
CA ARG A 125 -9.22 -1.09 -23.06
C ARG A 125 -9.02 -0.53 -21.67
N TRP A 126 -8.24 -1.22 -20.85
CA TRP A 126 -7.92 -0.77 -19.50
C TRP A 126 -6.88 0.34 -19.51
N MET A 127 -6.75 1.04 -18.38
CA MET A 127 -5.93 2.23 -18.26
C MET A 127 -4.48 2.05 -18.77
N ALA A 128 -3.79 0.95 -18.47
CA ALA A 128 -2.40 0.76 -18.90
C ALA A 128 -2.25 0.64 -20.43
N LEU A 129 -3.12 -0.13 -21.08
CA LEU A 129 -3.17 -0.16 -22.55
C LEU A 129 -3.41 1.24 -23.13
N GLN A 130 -4.39 1.97 -22.59
CA GLN A 130 -4.67 3.32 -23.07
C GLN A 130 -3.52 4.31 -22.80
N LEU A 131 -2.82 4.18 -21.66
CA LEU A 131 -1.65 4.98 -21.33
C LEU A 131 -0.56 4.82 -22.38
N ARG A 132 -0.28 3.56 -22.77
CA ARG A 132 0.68 3.25 -23.84
C ARG A 132 0.24 3.80 -25.19
N GLU A 133 -1.02 3.63 -25.57
CA GLU A 133 -1.57 4.16 -26.82
C GLU A 133 -1.47 5.70 -26.90
N ILE A 134 -1.73 6.40 -25.79
CA ILE A 134 -1.74 7.87 -25.75
C ILE A 134 -0.32 8.45 -25.70
N THR A 135 0.58 7.84 -24.92
CA THR A 135 1.90 8.45 -24.61
C THR A 135 3.06 7.80 -25.35
N GLY A 136 2.90 6.60 -25.88
CA GLY A 136 3.99 5.76 -26.37
C GLY A 136 4.89 5.17 -25.28
N ILE A 137 4.63 5.45 -24.00
CA ILE A 137 5.36 4.87 -22.87
C ILE A 137 4.84 3.45 -22.65
N ASP A 138 5.75 2.47 -22.60
CA ASP A 138 5.44 1.09 -22.22
C ASP A 138 5.61 0.96 -20.69
N PRO A 139 4.52 0.94 -19.90
CA PRO A 139 4.63 0.87 -18.46
C PRO A 139 5.01 -0.54 -18.02
N LEU A 140 5.91 -0.68 -17.04
CA LEU A 140 6.10 -1.97 -16.37
C LEU A 140 4.87 -2.29 -15.51
N THR A 141 4.11 -3.33 -15.84
CA THR A 141 2.89 -3.68 -15.09
C THR A 141 3.09 -4.87 -14.15
N ILE A 142 2.63 -4.71 -12.90
CA ILE A 142 2.82 -5.70 -11.84
C ILE A 142 1.46 -6.07 -11.25
N ASP A 143 1.08 -7.34 -11.32
CA ASP A 143 -0.05 -7.91 -10.60
C ASP A 143 0.41 -8.55 -9.29
N GLN A 144 -0.24 -8.20 -8.18
CA GLN A 144 0.06 -8.73 -6.85
C GLN A 144 -1.17 -9.41 -6.22
N THR A 145 -2.19 -9.71 -7.04
CA THR A 145 -3.51 -10.13 -6.55
C THR A 145 -3.93 -11.51 -7.01
N SER A 146 -3.35 -11.99 -8.11
CA SER A 146 -3.81 -13.21 -8.78
C SER A 146 -3.20 -14.50 -8.23
N TYR A 147 -2.06 -14.43 -7.54
CA TYR A 147 -1.27 -15.63 -7.21
C TYR A 147 -0.91 -15.75 -5.72
N VAL A 148 -1.00 -16.99 -5.24
CA VAL A 148 -0.54 -17.43 -3.91
C VAL A 148 0.44 -18.59 -4.11
N SER A 149 1.53 -18.61 -3.35
CA SER A 149 2.57 -19.66 -3.38
C SER A 149 3.29 -19.74 -2.04
N ASP A 150 3.76 -20.92 -1.63
CA ASP A 150 4.50 -21.12 -0.37
C ASP A 150 5.75 -20.23 -0.19
N ARG A 151 6.19 -19.54 -1.23
CA ARG A 151 7.27 -18.55 -1.19
C ARG A 151 6.81 -17.25 -1.85
N THR A 152 7.18 -16.11 -1.27
CA THR A 152 7.05 -14.82 -1.96
C THR A 152 7.99 -14.77 -3.16
N GLY A 153 7.51 -14.37 -4.32
CA GLY A 153 8.36 -14.22 -5.50
C GLY A 153 7.63 -13.83 -6.78
N VAL A 154 8.41 -13.59 -7.83
CA VAL A 154 7.89 -13.40 -9.19
C VAL A 154 7.48 -14.75 -9.78
N CYS A 155 6.27 -14.83 -10.31
CA CYS A 155 5.75 -16.01 -10.99
C CYS A 155 6.39 -16.16 -12.37
N ALA A 156 6.71 -17.39 -12.75
CA ALA A 156 7.09 -17.74 -14.13
C ALA A 156 5.99 -18.52 -14.86
N PHE A 157 5.19 -19.32 -14.13
CA PHE A 157 4.14 -20.20 -14.64
C PHE A 157 3.01 -20.33 -13.61
N ASN A 158 1.83 -20.79 -14.05
CA ASN A 158 0.75 -21.23 -13.16
C ASN A 158 1.15 -22.49 -12.38
N SER A 159 0.42 -22.83 -11.31
CA SER A 159 0.69 -24.00 -10.47
C SER A 159 0.57 -25.33 -11.20
N ASP A 160 -0.20 -25.39 -12.29
CA ASP A 160 -0.36 -26.55 -13.17
C ASP A 160 0.72 -26.62 -14.27
N GLY A 161 1.69 -25.71 -14.27
CA GLY A 161 2.76 -25.62 -15.26
C GLY A 161 2.39 -24.90 -16.56
N SER A 162 1.15 -24.41 -16.68
CA SER A 162 0.75 -23.60 -17.84
C SER A 162 1.35 -22.20 -17.81
N ALA A 163 1.48 -21.57 -18.98
CA ALA A 163 2.01 -20.22 -19.11
C ALA A 163 1.10 -19.19 -18.40
N LEU A 164 1.71 -18.16 -17.81
CA LEU A 164 0.97 -17.02 -17.28
C LEU A 164 0.28 -16.25 -18.41
N PRO A 165 -0.79 -15.51 -18.13
CA PRO A 165 -1.34 -14.58 -19.11
C PRO A 165 -0.28 -13.57 -19.55
N THR A 166 -0.34 -13.14 -20.80
CA THR A 166 0.56 -12.11 -21.36
C THR A 166 -0.06 -10.71 -21.28
N ASP A 167 -0.95 -10.51 -20.30
CA ASP A 167 -1.71 -9.28 -20.13
C ASP A 167 -1.10 -8.30 -19.10
N ARG A 168 0.00 -8.72 -18.48
CA ARG A 168 0.91 -7.98 -17.60
C ARG A 168 2.34 -8.46 -17.78
N ASP A 169 3.32 -7.66 -17.37
CA ASP A 169 4.73 -8.05 -17.39
C ASP A 169 5.13 -8.96 -16.23
N ILE A 170 4.63 -8.67 -15.03
CA ILE A 170 5.05 -9.34 -13.79
C ILE A 170 3.82 -9.75 -12.99
N TYR A 171 3.83 -10.99 -12.51
CA TYR A 171 2.91 -11.47 -11.48
C TYR A 171 3.72 -11.81 -10.23
N VAL A 172 3.24 -11.38 -9.07
CA VAL A 172 3.84 -11.66 -7.77
C VAL A 172 2.95 -12.62 -7.03
N ALA A 173 3.53 -13.74 -6.58
CA ALA A 173 2.88 -14.63 -5.66
C ALA A 173 3.18 -14.24 -4.21
N HIS A 174 2.14 -14.24 -3.39
CA HIS A 174 2.26 -14.06 -1.94
C HIS A 174 2.10 -15.40 -1.21
N PRO A 175 2.74 -15.59 -0.03
CA PRO A 175 2.48 -16.75 0.81
C PRO A 175 1.02 -16.82 1.25
N PRO A 176 0.47 -18.03 1.48
CA PRO A 176 -0.81 -18.18 2.14
C PRO A 176 -0.85 -17.34 3.42
N LEU A 177 -1.98 -16.67 3.66
CA LEU A 177 -2.14 -15.86 4.87
C LEU A 177 -2.12 -16.79 6.09
N ALA A 178 -1.22 -16.50 7.01
CA ALA A 178 -1.17 -17.15 8.32
C ALA A 178 -1.53 -16.13 9.41
N PHE A 179 -2.28 -16.59 10.40
CA PHE A 179 -2.76 -15.78 11.51
C PHE A 179 -2.25 -16.34 12.84
N GLU A 180 -1.94 -15.44 13.76
CA GLU A 180 -1.63 -15.75 15.15
C GLU A 180 -2.41 -14.75 16.02
N ARG A 181 -3.15 -15.26 17.01
CA ARG A 181 -4.08 -14.46 17.84
C ARG A 181 -5.02 -13.58 17.00
N GLU A 182 -5.61 -14.13 15.93
CA GLU A 182 -6.50 -13.41 14.99
C GLU A 182 -5.84 -12.25 14.24
N ARG A 183 -4.51 -12.14 14.24
CA ARG A 183 -3.77 -11.09 13.51
C ARG A 183 -2.87 -11.70 12.44
N PRO A 184 -2.66 -10.99 11.30
CA PRO A 184 -1.84 -11.52 10.23
C PRO A 184 -0.34 -11.52 10.60
N THR A 185 0.30 -12.67 10.45
CA THR A 185 1.71 -12.89 10.81
C THR A 185 2.69 -12.07 9.96
N TRP A 186 2.33 -11.66 8.75
CA TRP A 186 3.21 -10.84 7.90
C TRP A 186 3.53 -9.48 8.54
N ARG A 187 2.63 -8.94 9.36
CA ARG A 187 2.87 -7.70 10.13
C ARG A 187 3.87 -7.92 11.26
N LEU A 188 3.84 -9.10 11.92
CA LEU A 188 4.87 -9.50 12.89
C LEU A 188 6.25 -9.62 12.24
N ALA A 189 6.31 -10.23 11.04
CA ALA A 189 7.54 -10.36 10.25
C ALA A 189 8.14 -9.00 9.87
N ARG A 190 7.31 -7.94 9.77
CA ARG A 190 7.74 -6.55 9.58
C ARG A 190 8.16 -5.83 10.86
N GLY A 191 8.23 -6.54 11.98
CA GLY A 191 8.69 -6.00 13.27
C GLY A 191 7.59 -5.46 14.18
N GLN A 192 6.31 -5.60 13.81
CA GLN A 192 5.22 -5.25 14.73
C GLN A 192 5.08 -6.31 15.83
N ARG A 193 4.44 -5.93 16.93
CA ARG A 193 4.27 -6.74 18.14
C ARG A 193 2.82 -6.73 18.57
N PHE A 194 2.38 -7.83 19.15
CA PHE A 194 1.11 -7.87 19.86
C PHE A 194 1.14 -6.86 21.01
N ALA A 195 0.10 -6.06 21.11
CA ALA A 195 -0.10 -5.13 22.21
C ALA A 195 -1.53 -5.30 22.73
N ASP A 196 -1.65 -5.75 23.98
CA ASP A 196 -2.95 -5.98 24.58
C ASP A 196 -3.66 -4.65 24.82
N ILE A 197 -4.99 -4.66 24.66
CA ILE A 197 -5.83 -3.50 24.96
C ILE A 197 -5.70 -3.15 26.46
N PRO A 198 -5.46 -1.87 26.82
CA PRO A 198 -5.46 -1.44 28.21
C PRO A 198 -6.73 -1.88 28.94
N ARG A 199 -6.59 -2.48 30.13
CA ARG A 199 -7.73 -3.03 30.90
C ARG A 199 -8.85 -2.02 31.11
N ALA A 200 -8.51 -0.74 31.30
CA ALA A 200 -9.47 0.34 31.49
C ALA A 200 -10.35 0.64 30.25
N LEU A 201 -9.98 0.13 29.08
CA LEU A 201 -10.75 0.27 27.84
C LEU A 201 -11.53 -0.99 27.48
N LYS A 202 -11.20 -2.15 28.08
CA LYS A 202 -11.85 -3.41 27.73
C LYS A 202 -13.30 -3.40 28.20
N ASN A 203 -14.21 -3.74 27.30
CA ASN A 203 -15.58 -4.08 27.61
C ASN A 203 -15.86 -5.49 27.07
N ALA A 204 -16.21 -6.42 27.95
CA ALA A 204 -16.41 -7.83 27.59
C ALA A 204 -17.81 -8.13 27.06
N ASP A 205 -18.76 -7.20 27.27
CA ASP A 205 -20.18 -7.44 27.03
C ASP A 205 -20.70 -6.74 25.78
N GLU A 206 -19.87 -5.92 25.11
CA GLU A 206 -20.25 -5.19 23.90
C GLU A 206 -19.22 -5.34 22.78
N ARG A 207 -19.68 -5.09 21.56
CA ARG A 207 -18.82 -4.94 20.39
C ARG A 207 -18.14 -3.57 20.41
N VAL A 208 -16.80 -3.55 20.37
CA VAL A 208 -15.99 -2.33 20.49
C VAL A 208 -15.01 -2.21 19.32
N ILE A 209 -14.84 -0.99 18.79
CA ILE A 209 -13.70 -0.68 17.90
C ILE A 209 -12.59 -0.07 18.75
N TYR A 210 -11.39 -0.67 18.70
CA TYR A 210 -10.19 -0.09 19.30
C TYR A 210 -9.31 0.54 18.23
N GLU A 211 -8.81 1.75 18.50
CA GLU A 211 -7.81 2.43 17.68
C GLU A 211 -6.58 2.75 18.48
N ALA A 212 -5.40 2.50 17.89
CA ALA A 212 -4.14 3.00 18.40
C ALA A 212 -3.52 4.00 17.42
N ARG A 213 -3.23 5.20 17.91
CA ARG A 213 -2.57 6.29 17.16
C ARG A 213 -1.24 6.60 17.81
N TYR A 214 -0.24 7.05 17.04
CA TYR A 214 1.03 7.48 17.64
C TYR A 214 0.78 8.62 18.64
N ALA A 215 1.54 8.64 19.74
CA ALA A 215 1.33 9.55 20.86
C ALA A 215 1.37 11.04 20.46
N ASN A 216 2.18 11.36 19.46
CA ASN A 216 2.40 12.72 18.95
C ASN A 216 1.58 13.05 17.69
N GLU A 217 0.73 12.14 17.22
CA GLU A 217 -0.11 12.36 16.04
C GLU A 217 -1.52 12.86 16.41
N PRO A 218 -2.08 13.77 15.60
CA PRO A 218 -3.41 14.33 15.83
C PRO A 218 -4.53 13.28 15.63
N ASP A 219 -5.76 13.65 16.00
CA ASP A 219 -6.93 12.76 15.88
C ASP A 219 -7.38 12.51 14.44
N ASP A 220 -6.95 13.32 13.48
CA ASP A 220 -7.22 13.16 12.05
C ASP A 220 -6.16 12.33 11.31
N ALA A 221 -5.06 11.96 11.98
CA ALA A 221 -4.07 11.02 11.42
C ALA A 221 -4.70 9.64 11.13
N VAL A 222 -4.05 8.76 10.38
CA VAL A 222 -4.52 7.37 10.26
C VAL A 222 -4.04 6.59 11.49
N PRO A 223 -4.89 5.79 12.17
CA PRO A 223 -4.43 4.96 13.28
C PRO A 223 -3.40 3.93 12.80
N ALA A 224 -2.40 3.63 13.64
CA ALA A 224 -1.39 2.61 13.38
C ALA A 224 -1.98 1.18 13.41
N ASP A 225 -3.08 1.00 14.15
CA ASP A 225 -3.92 -0.18 14.05
C ASP A 225 -5.36 0.11 14.46
N ARG A 226 -6.30 -0.62 13.88
CA ARG A 226 -7.72 -0.59 14.21
C ARG A 226 -8.26 -2.02 14.20
N ILE A 227 -9.01 -2.38 15.23
CA ILE A 227 -9.67 -3.68 15.33
C ILE A 227 -11.12 -3.51 15.78
N LEU A 228 -11.98 -4.36 15.27
CA LEU A 228 -13.31 -4.62 15.82
C LEU A 228 -13.19 -5.87 16.69
N VAL A 229 -13.71 -5.81 17.90
CA VAL A 229 -13.68 -6.92 18.87
C VAL A 229 -15.11 -7.18 19.33
N ASP A 230 -15.56 -8.42 19.19
CA ASP A 230 -16.85 -8.88 19.67
C ASP A 230 -16.81 -9.31 21.15
N PRO A 231 -17.97 -9.37 21.84
CA PRO A 231 -18.05 -9.89 23.20
C PRO A 231 -17.39 -11.28 23.33
N GLY A 232 -16.53 -11.44 24.32
CA GLY A 232 -15.78 -12.67 24.57
C GLY A 232 -14.50 -12.87 23.74
N GLU A 233 -14.20 -11.99 22.77
CA GLU A 233 -12.94 -12.03 22.03
C GLU A 233 -11.80 -11.30 22.77
N ASP A 234 -10.56 -11.76 22.57
CA ASP A 234 -9.35 -11.10 23.08
C ASP A 234 -8.32 -10.88 21.96
N ILE A 235 -8.72 -10.09 20.96
CA ILE A 235 -7.90 -9.75 19.81
C ILE A 235 -6.94 -8.61 20.20
N PRO A 236 -5.60 -8.81 20.11
CA PRO A 236 -4.63 -7.75 20.40
C PRO A 236 -4.48 -6.77 19.24
N LEU A 237 -4.00 -5.56 19.54
CA LEU A 237 -3.45 -4.66 18.52
C LEU A 237 -2.11 -5.19 18.02
N LEU A 238 -1.72 -4.76 16.82
CA LEU A 238 -0.45 -5.09 16.19
C LEU A 238 0.32 -3.82 15.84
N LEU A 239 1.29 -3.46 16.67
CA LEU A 239 1.93 -2.13 16.63
C LEU A 239 3.43 -2.24 16.46
N ALA A 240 4.04 -1.27 15.78
CA ALA A 240 5.49 -1.14 15.82
C ALA A 240 5.95 -0.73 17.23
N PRO A 241 7.23 -0.92 17.59
CA PRO A 241 7.78 -0.30 18.79
C PRO A 241 7.56 1.21 18.80
N GLY A 242 7.01 1.73 19.90
CA GLY A 242 6.61 3.14 19.96
C GLY A 242 5.69 3.47 21.12
N ARG A 243 5.25 4.73 21.16
CA ARG A 243 4.27 5.24 22.13
C ARG A 243 2.99 5.60 21.41
N TYR A 244 1.87 5.24 22.00
CA TYR A 244 0.56 5.32 21.39
C TYR A 244 -0.48 5.88 22.36
N ARG A 245 -1.55 6.41 21.77
CA ARG A 245 -2.84 6.72 22.42
C ARG A 245 -3.84 5.69 21.92
N VAL A 246 -4.45 4.95 22.83
CA VAL A 246 -5.48 3.97 22.52
C VAL A 246 -6.83 4.51 22.96
N ARG A 247 -7.83 4.38 22.11
CA ARG A 247 -9.23 4.76 22.41
C ARG A 247 -10.17 3.65 21.95
N ALA A 248 -11.35 3.61 22.55
CA ALA A 248 -12.41 2.69 22.23
C ALA A 248 -13.61 3.45 21.69
N TRP A 249 -14.28 2.93 20.67
CA TRP A 249 -15.59 3.37 20.21
C TRP A 249 -16.60 2.29 20.56
N THR A 250 -17.54 2.66 21.41
CA THR A 250 -18.55 1.76 21.98
C THR A 250 -19.86 1.86 21.21
N GLN A 251 -20.85 1.05 21.58
CA GLN A 251 -22.16 1.10 20.95
C GLN A 251 -22.92 2.41 21.24
N ASP A 252 -22.49 3.18 22.24
CA ASP A 252 -23.01 4.51 22.56
C ASP A 252 -22.65 5.58 21.52
N GLY A 253 -21.82 5.24 20.52
CA GLY A 253 -21.50 6.12 19.41
C GLY A 253 -20.52 7.24 19.75
N ALA A 254 -19.65 7.02 20.74
CA ALA A 254 -18.63 8.00 21.15
C ALA A 254 -17.27 7.33 21.39
N TRP A 255 -16.19 8.11 21.17
CA TRP A 255 -14.85 7.71 21.57
C TRP A 255 -14.67 7.90 23.08
N THR A 256 -14.09 6.91 23.75
CA THR A 256 -13.63 7.03 25.14
C THR A 256 -12.41 7.96 25.26
N ARG A 257 -12.08 8.32 26.50
CA ARG A 257 -10.80 8.99 26.80
C ARG A 257 -9.63 8.11 26.37
N SER A 258 -8.63 8.72 25.73
CA SER A 258 -7.43 7.99 25.34
C SER A 258 -6.61 7.50 26.54
N MET A 259 -6.15 6.26 26.47
CA MET A 259 -5.17 5.65 27.40
C MET A 259 -3.79 5.55 26.73
N PRO A 260 -2.69 5.80 27.46
CA PRO A 260 -1.36 5.61 26.92
C PRO A 260 -1.04 4.11 26.77
N LEU A 261 -0.32 3.76 25.70
CA LEU A 261 0.22 2.42 25.47
C LEU A 261 1.66 2.54 24.96
N THR A 262 2.56 1.73 25.49
CA THR A 262 3.96 1.68 25.03
C THR A 262 4.28 0.27 24.56
N VAL A 263 4.85 0.16 23.37
CA VAL A 263 5.33 -1.09 22.80
C VAL A 263 6.85 -1.04 22.76
N ALA A 264 7.49 -1.95 23.49
CA ALA A 264 8.95 -1.98 23.59
C ALA A 264 9.61 -2.40 22.27
N ALA A 265 10.77 -1.83 21.98
CA ALA A 265 11.64 -2.34 20.93
C ALA A 265 12.19 -3.71 21.35
N SER A 266 12.33 -4.62 20.40
CA SER A 266 13.03 -5.88 20.68
C SER A 266 14.52 -5.60 20.81
N THR A 267 15.15 -6.12 21.86
CA THR A 267 16.60 -6.20 21.92
C THR A 267 17.06 -7.08 20.74
N PRO A 268 17.94 -6.60 19.85
CA PRO A 268 18.47 -7.47 18.80
C PRO A 268 19.13 -8.70 19.45
N PRO A 269 19.00 -9.90 18.87
CA PRO A 269 19.69 -11.07 19.39
C PRO A 269 21.19 -10.77 19.45
N ALA A 270 21.84 -11.12 20.57
CA ALA A 270 23.28 -10.98 20.71
C ALA A 270 23.97 -11.63 19.50
N PRO A 271 25.02 -11.01 18.92
CA PRO A 271 25.70 -11.58 17.77
C PRO A 271 26.15 -13.00 18.09
N GLN A 272 25.63 -13.98 17.35
CA GLN A 272 26.10 -15.35 17.44
C GLN A 272 27.59 -15.36 17.12
N LYS A 273 28.42 -15.69 18.12
CA LYS A 273 29.86 -15.86 17.91
C LYS A 273 30.07 -16.85 16.77
N ALA A 274 30.66 -16.39 15.68
CA ALA A 274 30.98 -17.23 14.53
C ALA A 274 31.75 -18.47 15.00
N ARG A 275 31.22 -19.67 14.71
CA ARG A 275 31.97 -20.91 14.93
C ARG A 275 33.27 -20.85 14.11
N PRO A 276 34.44 -21.11 14.71
CA PRO A 276 35.69 -21.09 13.96
C PRO A 276 35.64 -22.13 12.84
N LYS A 277 35.99 -21.70 11.62
CA LYS A 277 36.07 -22.56 10.45
C LYS A 277 37.08 -23.68 10.73
N SER A 278 36.62 -24.94 10.67
CA SER A 278 37.50 -26.10 10.76
C SER A 278 38.43 -26.09 9.53
N THR A 279 39.73 -25.94 9.77
CA THR A 279 40.76 -26.06 8.75
C THR A 279 40.94 -27.53 8.41
N ARG A 280 40.38 -27.97 7.28
CA ARG A 280 40.63 -29.29 6.71
C ARG A 280 42.06 -29.31 6.14
N ARG A 281 43.00 -29.93 6.87
CA ARG A 281 44.35 -30.23 6.37
C ARG A 281 44.24 -31.10 5.11
N LYS A 282 44.67 -30.59 3.96
CA LYS A 282 45.00 -31.41 2.79
C LYS A 282 46.24 -32.24 3.13
N LYS A 283 46.11 -33.57 3.19
CA LYS A 283 47.27 -34.47 3.13
C LYS A 283 47.75 -34.49 1.67
N LYS A 284 49.05 -34.26 1.48
CA LYS A 284 49.79 -34.64 0.29
C LYS A 284 49.91 -36.15 0.23
#